data_AF-A0A517NYY3-F1
#
_entry.id   AF-A0A517NYY3-F1
#
_cell.length_a   1.000
_cell.length_b   1.000
_cell.length_c   1.000
_cell.angle_alpha   90.00
_cell.angle_beta   90.00
_cell.angle_gamma   90.00
#
_symmetry.space_group_name_H-M   'P 1'
#
loop_
_entity.id
_entity.type
_entity.pdbx_description
1 polymer ?
#
loop_
_entity_poly.entity_id
_entity_poly.type
_entity_poly.pdbx_seq_one_letter_code
_entity_poly.pdbx_strand_id
1 'polypeptide(L)'
;MRLSRFSLTDLVVVCCAILVGLSLMLVQIGQHRVGARKSVCVQNLRELCLAAHNYHSAFKRLPQGMGGSSAQPDSEPWQSNQDRLSAWVALSPFYQQQSLWEEVSNPLQTDSHSFPAMGPVPWFDPAEYSPWSKRPSLLVCPDDPDAAEWSTVASYVMNYGDAVDRVGSPQDLKDPLVEMAVKASNRGVFCGNRIIRFRDCLDGLSNTLMFSESRIAGKPVAKGVAGMSLDPSKCIAASENPGAMFWPGARSACWADGCLRSSGFQAILPPNSSSATTDQSDFEGVISASSYHMGGAHVAFSDGAVLFVVDAIDAGKNNSPTVALHPDAKHAKPGSVSPFGVWGAVGTRANKEVVDRDDGGFQNRSLMLTDREQAVLSRRPVQTWVLADGQSEVSGQFIALSGNSLAYWSAPKNAIQYISARKLAPQDAKNAARQNERMMDRATLQLKALATRSIKLLGDKQYAEFAAEMIQCDLHDDKIVAAWGKRFELYLTQTLENLRRELSNPDSGYVDRKISGDAPITLHLNLPPGRQPFDDLRFRYIDGRWRIHVRLASWSVQ
;
A
#
# COMPACT_ATOMS: atom_id res chain seq x y z
N MET A 1 -38.57 -38.04 33.18
CA MET A 1 -37.52 -38.04 32.13
C MET A 1 -36.19 -38.39 32.80
N ARG A 2 -35.58 -39.53 32.43
CA ARG A 2 -34.27 -39.95 32.95
C ARG A 2 -33.20 -39.07 32.30
N LEU A 3 -32.40 -38.37 33.12
CA LEU A 3 -31.14 -37.77 32.69
C LEU A 3 -30.18 -38.92 32.32
N SER A 4 -29.83 -39.02 31.04
CA SER A 4 -28.84 -39.98 30.56
C SER A 4 -27.48 -39.65 31.16
N ARG A 5 -26.86 -40.64 31.82
CA ARG A 5 -25.51 -40.55 32.37
C ARG A 5 -24.53 -40.23 31.24
N PHE A 6 -23.87 -39.06 31.33
CA PHE A 6 -22.78 -38.66 30.44
C PHE A 6 -21.60 -39.61 30.64
N SER A 7 -21.13 -40.28 29.58
CA SER A 7 -20.00 -41.22 29.69
C SER A 7 -18.67 -40.46 29.57
N LEU A 8 -17.61 -40.99 30.18
CA LEU A 8 -16.25 -40.43 30.09
C LEU A 8 -15.80 -40.27 28.63
N THR A 9 -16.23 -41.20 27.77
CA THR A 9 -15.97 -41.20 26.33
C THR A 9 -16.67 -40.04 25.61
N ASP A 10 -17.92 -39.72 25.97
CA ASP A 10 -18.66 -38.60 25.36
C ASP A 10 -17.99 -37.26 25.69
N LEU A 11 -17.49 -37.11 26.92
CA LEU A 11 -16.76 -35.92 27.34
C LEU A 11 -15.43 -35.77 26.57
N VAL A 12 -14.69 -36.87 26.38
CA VAL A 12 -13.43 -36.85 25.64
C VAL A 12 -13.66 -36.48 24.17
N VAL A 13 -14.70 -37.01 23.53
CA VAL A 13 -15.04 -36.67 22.14
C VAL A 13 -15.39 -35.19 22.00
N VAL A 14 -16.17 -34.64 22.94
CA VAL A 14 -16.52 -33.21 22.95
C VAL A 14 -15.29 -32.34 23.18
N CYS A 15 -14.41 -32.71 24.13
CA CYS A 15 -13.17 -31.98 24.35
C CYS A 15 -12.24 -32.03 23.14
N CYS A 16 -12.09 -33.19 22.48
CA CYS A 16 -11.32 -33.32 21.24
C CYS A 16 -11.91 -32.46 20.10
N ALA A 17 -13.23 -32.42 19.97
CA ALA A 17 -13.90 -31.58 18.98
C ALA A 17 -13.68 -30.07 19.26
N ILE A 18 -13.75 -29.64 20.53
CA ILE A 18 -13.46 -28.26 20.93
C ILE A 18 -11.99 -27.91 20.67
N LEU A 19 -11.04 -28.78 21.00
CA LEU A 19 -9.61 -28.54 20.79
C LEU A 19 -9.25 -28.45 19.30
N VAL A 20 -9.88 -29.27 18.46
CA VAL A 20 -9.74 -29.18 17.00
C VAL A 20 -10.42 -27.92 16.45
N GLY A 21 -11.58 -27.53 17.00
CA GLY A 21 -12.23 -26.26 16.65
C GLY A 21 -11.36 -25.04 16.97
N LEU A 22 -10.77 -25.02 18.17
CA LEU A 22 -9.86 -23.94 18.60
C LEU A 22 -8.56 -23.92 17.77
N SER A 23 -8.02 -25.08 17.38
CA SER A 23 -6.80 -25.14 16.55
C SER A 23 -7.02 -24.64 15.13
N LEU A 24 -8.20 -24.88 14.55
CA LEU A 24 -8.57 -24.38 13.22
C LEU A 24 -8.85 -22.87 13.21
N MET A 25 -9.48 -22.35 14.27
CA MET A 25 -9.70 -20.90 14.43
C MET A 25 -8.38 -20.11 14.48
N LEU A 26 -7.35 -20.67 15.13
CA LEU A 26 -6.03 -20.02 15.25
C LEU A 26 -5.36 -19.74 13.89
N VAL A 27 -5.51 -20.64 12.90
CA VAL A 27 -4.89 -20.47 11.57
C VAL A 27 -5.63 -19.44 10.72
N GLN A 28 -6.96 -19.41 10.75
CA GLN A 28 -7.78 -18.46 9.99
C GLN A 28 -7.63 -17.02 10.50
N ILE A 29 -7.43 -16.84 11.80
CA ILE A 29 -7.17 -15.53 12.41
C ILE A 29 -5.89 -14.88 11.82
N GLY A 30 -4.88 -15.67 11.43
CA GLY A 30 -3.62 -15.16 10.89
C GLY A 30 -3.78 -14.41 9.56
N GLN A 31 -4.46 -15.01 8.57
CA GLN A 31 -4.65 -14.41 7.24
C GLN A 31 -5.59 -13.20 7.26
N HIS A 32 -6.66 -13.26 8.06
CA HIS A 32 -7.55 -12.11 8.27
C HIS A 32 -6.83 -10.94 8.94
N ARG A 33 -5.90 -11.20 9.86
CA ARG A 33 -5.08 -10.15 10.49
C ARG A 33 -4.15 -9.46 9.49
N VAL A 34 -3.47 -10.21 8.62
CA VAL A 34 -2.56 -9.61 7.62
C VAL A 34 -3.32 -8.72 6.62
N GLY A 35 -4.49 -9.14 6.15
CA GLY A 35 -5.34 -8.31 5.29
C GLY A 35 -5.94 -7.09 6.00
N ALA A 36 -6.31 -7.25 7.28
CA ALA A 36 -6.83 -6.15 8.10
C ALA A 36 -5.76 -5.08 8.35
N ARG A 37 -4.51 -5.47 8.68
CA ARG A 37 -3.41 -4.52 8.93
C ARG A 37 -3.06 -3.69 7.70
N LYS A 38 -3.00 -4.31 6.51
CA LYS A 38 -2.87 -3.58 5.24
C LYS A 38 -3.99 -2.56 5.04
N SER A 39 -5.24 -2.96 5.33
CA SER A 39 -6.40 -2.08 5.19
C SER A 39 -6.33 -0.89 6.16
N VAL A 40 -5.79 -1.11 7.36
CA VAL A 40 -5.50 -0.02 8.33
C VAL A 40 -4.45 0.93 7.79
N CYS A 41 -3.34 0.46 7.22
CA CYS A 41 -2.33 1.37 6.65
C CYS A 41 -2.88 2.25 5.52
N VAL A 42 -3.68 1.64 4.63
CA VAL A 42 -4.35 2.37 3.55
C VAL A 42 -5.33 3.40 4.13
N GLN A 43 -6.07 3.04 5.19
CA GLN A 43 -6.98 3.96 5.86
C GLN A 43 -6.23 5.11 6.55
N ASN A 44 -5.12 4.83 7.24
CA ASN A 44 -4.27 5.85 7.86
C ASN A 44 -3.78 6.86 6.82
N LEU A 45 -3.29 6.40 5.66
CA LEU A 45 -2.89 7.29 4.57
C LEU A 45 -4.04 8.16 4.04
N ARG A 46 -5.26 7.60 3.92
CA ARG A 46 -6.44 8.39 3.53
C ARG A 46 -6.80 9.45 4.57
N GLU A 47 -6.72 9.12 5.84
CA GLU A 47 -6.97 10.05 6.94
C GLU A 47 -5.92 11.16 7.00
N LEU A 48 -4.64 10.85 6.77
CA LEU A 48 -3.58 11.84 6.67
C LEU A 48 -3.77 12.76 5.46
N CYS A 49 -4.16 12.23 4.30
CA CYS A 49 -4.52 13.05 3.14
C CYS A 49 -5.72 13.95 3.43
N LEU A 50 -6.77 13.42 4.07
CA LEU A 50 -7.93 14.21 4.47
C LEU A 50 -7.54 15.35 5.42
N ALA A 51 -6.64 15.09 6.38
CA ALA A 51 -6.11 16.09 7.28
C ALA A 51 -5.36 17.20 6.51
N ALA A 52 -4.53 16.83 5.53
CA ALA A 52 -3.82 17.79 4.67
C ALA A 52 -4.78 18.63 3.80
N HIS A 53 -5.84 18.03 3.27
CA HIS A 53 -6.90 18.73 2.54
C HIS A 53 -7.68 19.70 3.42
N ASN A 54 -8.02 19.29 4.64
CA ASN A 54 -8.70 20.15 5.62
C ASN A 54 -7.81 21.33 6.03
N TYR A 55 -6.52 21.08 6.27
CA TYR A 55 -5.54 22.13 6.52
C TYR A 55 -5.48 23.11 5.34
N HIS A 56 -5.38 22.61 4.11
CA HIS A 56 -5.39 23.46 2.91
C HIS A 56 -6.71 24.21 2.74
N SER A 57 -7.85 23.62 3.10
CA SER A 57 -9.14 24.30 3.06
C SER A 57 -9.18 25.50 4.00
N ALA A 58 -8.65 25.33 5.22
CA ALA A 58 -8.58 26.37 6.25
C ALA A 58 -7.55 27.47 5.95
N PHE A 59 -6.32 27.09 5.56
CA PHE A 59 -5.19 28.02 5.44
C PHE A 59 -4.80 28.39 4.00
N LYS A 60 -5.47 27.81 3.00
CA LYS A 60 -5.18 27.98 1.55
C LYS A 60 -3.73 27.68 1.18
N ARG A 61 -3.11 26.79 1.95
CA ARG A 61 -1.72 26.32 1.82
C ARG A 61 -1.56 24.97 2.51
N LEU A 62 -0.58 24.19 2.11
CA LEU A 62 -0.10 23.03 2.87
C LEU A 62 0.87 23.49 3.97
N PRO A 63 1.01 22.70 5.04
CA PRO A 63 2.04 22.95 6.03
C PRO A 63 3.43 22.73 5.42
N GLN A 64 4.43 23.41 5.97
CA GLN A 64 5.82 23.21 5.56
C GLN A 64 6.26 21.80 5.97
N GLY A 65 7.04 21.13 5.13
CA GLY A 65 7.60 19.81 5.47
C GLY A 65 8.53 19.91 6.67
N MET A 66 9.28 21.02 6.72
CA MET A 66 10.18 21.38 7.80
C MET A 66 10.15 22.91 7.99
N GLY A 67 10.01 23.36 9.24
CA GLY A 67 10.06 24.77 9.63
C GLY A 67 9.94 24.92 11.14
N GLY A 68 9.57 26.10 11.66
CA GLY A 68 9.29 26.28 13.08
C GLY A 68 9.84 27.59 13.63
N SER A 69 10.48 27.51 14.80
CA SER A 69 11.14 28.62 15.47
C SER A 69 12.66 28.52 15.27
N SER A 70 13.23 29.61 14.77
CA SER A 70 14.67 29.73 14.54
C SER A 70 15.44 29.88 15.84
N ALA A 71 16.57 29.19 15.93
CA ALA A 71 17.58 29.34 16.96
C ALA A 71 18.50 30.54 16.69
N GLN A 72 18.96 31.21 17.75
CA GLN A 72 20.21 31.98 17.67
C GLN A 72 21.39 30.99 17.69
N PRO A 73 22.57 31.33 17.14
CA PRO A 73 23.70 30.40 17.06
C PRO A 73 24.15 29.78 18.40
N ASP A 74 23.86 30.46 19.51
CA ASP A 74 24.16 30.09 20.88
C ASP A 74 22.93 29.59 21.66
N SER A 75 21.77 29.42 21.01
CA SER A 75 20.57 28.98 21.70
C SER A 75 20.67 27.52 22.08
N GLU A 76 20.31 27.26 23.32
CA GLU A 76 20.28 25.93 23.90
C GLU A 76 19.15 25.08 23.28
N PRO A 77 19.27 23.73 23.27
CA PRO A 77 18.29 22.85 22.61
C PRO A 77 16.85 22.99 23.10
N TRP A 78 16.63 23.49 24.32
CA TRP A 78 15.29 23.70 24.88
C TRP A 78 14.63 25.02 24.46
N GLN A 79 15.38 25.95 23.86
CA GLN A 79 14.95 27.33 23.62
C GLN A 79 14.30 27.56 22.25
N SER A 80 14.42 26.59 21.34
CA SER A 80 13.75 26.63 20.03
C SER A 80 13.72 25.23 19.43
N ASN A 81 12.98 25.06 18.34
CA ASN A 81 13.00 23.82 17.57
C ASN A 81 13.96 23.85 16.37
N GLN A 82 14.80 24.88 16.24
CA GLN A 82 15.81 25.01 15.17
C GLN A 82 15.25 24.83 13.74
N ASP A 83 14.06 25.36 13.50
CA ASP A 83 13.33 25.21 12.22
C ASP A 83 13.17 23.75 11.77
N ARG A 84 13.10 22.80 12.71
CA ARG A 84 13.02 21.35 12.45
C ARG A 84 11.64 20.73 12.65
N LEU A 85 10.59 21.49 12.95
CA LEU A 85 9.25 20.91 13.11
C LEU A 85 8.70 20.34 11.81
N SER A 86 8.17 19.13 11.91
CA SER A 86 7.50 18.44 10.81
C SER A 86 6.10 19.01 10.54
N ALA A 87 5.63 18.80 9.32
CA ALA A 87 4.23 19.07 8.98
C ALA A 87 3.24 18.23 9.81
N TRP A 88 3.65 17.11 10.41
CA TRP A 88 2.77 16.29 11.25
C TRP A 88 2.29 17.07 12.47
N VAL A 89 3.13 17.92 13.06
CA VAL A 89 2.75 18.79 14.18
C VAL A 89 1.64 19.75 13.77
N ALA A 90 1.78 20.42 12.63
CA ALA A 90 0.77 21.36 12.11
C ALA A 90 -0.53 20.66 11.66
N LEU A 91 -0.46 19.39 11.26
CA LEU A 91 -1.61 18.60 10.85
C LEU A 91 -2.35 17.97 12.05
N SER A 92 -1.76 17.93 13.24
CA SER A 92 -2.35 17.30 14.44
C SER A 92 -3.81 17.67 14.74
N PRO A 93 -4.25 18.94 14.71
CA PRO A 93 -5.66 19.25 14.94
C PRO A 93 -6.59 18.70 13.85
N PHE A 94 -6.09 18.45 12.64
CA PHE A 94 -6.87 17.98 11.50
C PHE A 94 -7.04 16.46 11.43
N TYR A 95 -6.32 15.72 12.28
CA TYR A 95 -6.53 14.28 12.51
C TYR A 95 -6.88 13.97 13.97
N GLN A 96 -7.66 14.86 14.61
CA GLN A 96 -8.25 14.68 15.94
C GLN A 96 -7.25 14.66 17.11
N GLN A 97 -6.09 15.32 16.96
CA GLN A 97 -5.10 15.50 18.02
C GLN A 97 -5.07 16.95 18.51
N GLN A 98 -6.25 17.52 18.79
CA GLN A 98 -6.41 18.91 19.24
C GLN A 98 -5.73 19.17 20.59
N SER A 99 -5.83 18.24 21.56
CA SER A 99 -5.18 18.38 22.86
C SER A 99 -3.66 18.40 22.75
N LEU A 100 -3.09 17.55 21.89
CA LEU A 100 -1.66 17.53 21.61
C LEU A 100 -1.19 18.85 20.98
N TRP A 101 -1.96 19.39 20.04
CA TRP A 101 -1.68 20.70 19.45
C TRP A 101 -1.69 21.82 20.50
N GLU A 102 -2.66 21.82 21.42
CA GLU A 102 -2.74 22.82 22.50
C GLU A 102 -1.55 22.74 23.45
N GLU A 103 -1.05 21.54 23.74
CA GLU A 103 0.18 21.37 24.54
C GLU A 103 1.42 21.89 23.79
N VAL A 104 1.56 21.59 22.50
CA VAL A 104 2.74 22.00 21.72
C VAL A 104 2.73 23.48 21.37
N SER A 105 1.55 24.05 21.08
CA SER A 105 1.42 25.44 20.62
C SER A 105 1.54 26.48 21.72
N ASN A 106 1.46 26.05 22.99
CA ASN A 106 1.63 26.93 24.15
C ASN A 106 3.00 26.73 24.80
N PRO A 107 3.55 27.74 25.50
CA PRO A 107 4.75 27.56 26.31
C PRO A 107 4.51 26.53 27.42
N LEU A 108 5.54 25.75 27.74
CA LEU A 108 5.52 24.75 28.82
C LEU A 108 6.62 25.07 29.83
N GLN A 109 6.27 25.12 31.12
CA GLN A 109 7.24 25.31 32.19
C GLN A 109 7.37 24.02 33.01
N THR A 110 8.60 23.56 33.18
CA THR A 110 8.97 22.45 34.06
C THR A 110 9.92 22.95 35.16
N ASP A 111 10.26 22.09 36.11
CA ASP A 111 11.23 22.43 37.17
C ASP A 111 12.63 22.73 36.61
N SER A 112 12.98 22.10 35.49
CA SER A 112 14.31 22.23 34.85
C SER A 112 14.36 23.34 33.79
N HIS A 113 13.28 23.52 33.01
CA HIS A 113 13.30 24.38 31.82
C HIS A 113 12.00 25.15 31.61
N SER A 114 12.11 26.29 30.93
CA SER A 114 10.98 27.00 30.33
C SER A 114 11.08 26.83 28.81
N PHE A 115 10.15 26.06 28.26
CA PHE A 115 10.04 25.81 26.83
C PHE A 115 9.14 26.86 26.18
N PRO A 116 9.54 27.43 25.03
CA PRO A 116 8.71 28.35 24.29
C PRO A 116 7.50 27.65 23.66
N ALA A 117 6.55 28.43 23.15
CA ALA A 117 5.56 27.93 22.22
C ALA A 117 6.24 27.22 21.04
N MET A 118 5.64 26.13 20.55
CA MET A 118 6.19 25.24 19.51
C MET A 118 7.39 24.39 19.97
N GLY A 119 7.68 24.38 21.27
CA GLY A 119 8.57 23.42 21.91
C GLY A 119 10.06 23.53 21.56
N PRO A 120 10.87 22.63 22.14
CA PRO A 120 12.31 22.52 21.90
C PRO A 120 12.60 21.75 20.61
N VAL A 121 13.88 21.47 20.34
CA VAL A 121 14.28 20.61 19.23
C VAL A 121 13.55 19.25 19.27
N PRO A 122 13.19 18.67 18.11
CA PRO A 122 12.44 17.41 18.07
C PRO A 122 13.13 16.21 18.72
N TRP A 123 14.46 16.25 18.88
CA TRP A 123 15.27 15.22 19.55
C TRP A 123 15.57 15.54 21.01
N PHE A 124 14.91 16.55 21.59
CA PHE A 124 15.02 16.86 23.01
C PHE A 124 14.48 15.69 23.85
N ASP A 125 14.93 15.58 25.11
CA ASP A 125 14.51 14.50 25.98
C ASP A 125 12.98 14.47 26.15
N PRO A 126 12.29 13.41 25.67
CA PRO A 126 10.84 13.31 25.77
C PRO A 126 10.35 13.14 27.22
N ALA A 127 11.21 12.77 28.17
CA ALA A 127 10.87 12.74 29.60
C ALA A 127 10.72 14.15 30.18
N GLU A 128 11.48 15.12 29.68
CA GLU A 128 11.43 16.51 30.12
C GLU A 128 10.41 17.33 29.32
N TYR A 129 10.30 17.08 28.01
CA TYR A 129 9.26 17.67 27.16
C TYR A 129 8.27 16.59 26.70
N SER A 130 7.29 16.33 27.56
CA SER A 130 6.32 15.23 27.36
C SER A 130 5.57 15.22 26.02
N PRO A 131 5.27 16.34 25.33
CA PRO A 131 4.56 16.29 24.05
C PRO A 131 5.30 15.47 22.96
N TRP A 132 6.63 15.43 22.97
CA TRP A 132 7.40 14.61 22.01
C TRP A 132 7.23 13.10 22.22
N SER A 133 6.88 12.67 23.43
CA SER A 133 6.52 11.27 23.72
C SER A 133 5.11 10.88 23.24
N LYS A 134 4.23 11.86 23.00
CA LYS A 134 2.81 11.64 22.69
C LYS A 134 2.57 11.49 21.19
N ARG A 135 3.28 10.56 20.55
CA ARG A 135 3.09 10.27 19.13
C ARG A 135 1.64 9.83 18.84
N PRO A 136 0.96 10.45 17.86
CA PRO A 136 -0.35 10.00 17.40
C PRO A 136 -0.33 8.57 16.86
N SER A 137 -1.31 7.75 17.27
CA SER A 137 -1.46 6.36 16.78
C SER A 137 -1.70 6.26 15.27
N LEU A 138 -2.28 7.30 14.67
CA LEU A 138 -2.48 7.41 13.21
C LEU A 138 -1.15 7.38 12.44
N LEU A 139 -0.06 7.84 13.04
CA LEU A 139 1.25 7.90 12.40
C LEU A 139 2.00 6.56 12.42
N VAL A 140 1.33 5.47 12.82
CA VAL A 140 1.95 4.17 13.08
C VAL A 140 1.39 3.13 12.13
N CYS A 141 2.29 2.42 11.45
CA CYS A 141 1.92 1.24 10.69
C CYS A 141 1.76 0.05 11.66
N PRO A 142 0.60 -0.63 11.70
CA PRO A 142 0.38 -1.78 12.57
C PRO A 142 1.23 -3.01 12.23
N ASP A 143 1.86 -3.03 11.04
CA ASP A 143 2.82 -4.07 10.62
C ASP A 143 4.28 -3.71 10.93
N ASP A 144 4.54 -2.53 11.51
CA ASP A 144 5.89 -2.13 11.92
C ASP A 144 6.21 -2.69 13.32
N PRO A 145 7.10 -3.70 13.44
CA PRO A 145 7.40 -4.34 14.72
C PRO A 145 8.13 -3.39 15.68
N ASP A 146 8.82 -2.38 15.14
CA ASP A 146 9.67 -1.46 15.91
C ASP A 146 8.85 -0.34 16.55
N ALA A 147 7.58 -0.18 16.15
CA ALA A 147 6.71 0.88 16.63
C ALA A 147 6.44 0.88 18.14
N ALA A 148 6.60 -0.27 18.81
CA ALA A 148 6.42 -0.41 20.25
C ALA A 148 7.67 0.01 21.03
N GLU A 149 8.85 -0.26 20.49
CA GLU A 149 10.13 0.12 21.09
C GLU A 149 10.45 1.60 20.84
N TRP A 150 10.06 2.11 19.67
CA TRP A 150 10.31 3.49 19.26
C TRP A 150 9.01 4.29 19.36
N SER A 151 8.68 4.78 20.55
CA SER A 151 7.41 5.45 20.83
C SER A 151 7.30 6.85 20.18
N THR A 152 8.41 7.46 19.80
CA THR A 152 8.47 8.83 19.26
C THR A 152 8.49 8.91 17.74
N VAL A 153 8.51 7.78 17.01
CA VAL A 153 8.81 7.79 15.56
C VAL A 153 7.63 7.40 14.66
N ALA A 154 7.53 7.97 13.46
CA ALA A 154 6.42 7.74 12.53
C ALA A 154 6.74 6.71 11.43
N SER A 155 5.73 5.96 11.00
CA SER A 155 5.78 5.02 9.86
C SER A 155 5.28 5.63 8.55
N TYR A 156 4.97 6.93 8.52
CA TYR A 156 4.52 7.64 7.32
C TYR A 156 5.38 8.88 7.09
N VAL A 157 5.71 9.09 5.82
CA VAL A 157 6.66 10.10 5.36
C VAL A 157 6.09 10.93 4.22
N MET A 158 6.67 12.10 4.03
CA MET A 158 6.20 13.15 3.12
C MET A 158 7.05 13.21 1.86
N ASN A 159 6.42 13.48 0.73
CA ASN A 159 7.10 13.57 -0.55
C ASN A 159 7.94 14.86 -0.67
N TYR A 160 9.26 14.72 -0.71
CA TYR A 160 10.23 15.82 -0.88
C TYR A 160 10.72 15.97 -2.33
N GLY A 161 10.22 15.13 -3.25
CA GLY A 161 10.52 15.21 -4.67
C GLY A 161 11.60 14.23 -5.11
N ASP A 162 12.39 14.61 -6.10
CA ASP A 162 13.38 13.75 -6.74
C ASP A 162 14.74 14.45 -6.93
N ALA A 163 14.97 15.56 -6.22
CA ALA A 163 16.26 16.23 -6.13
C ALA A 163 16.98 15.83 -4.84
N VAL A 164 18.29 16.05 -4.75
CA VAL A 164 19.10 15.74 -3.55
C VAL A 164 19.61 17.02 -2.88
N ASP A 165 20.09 17.98 -3.67
CA ASP A 165 20.73 19.20 -3.19
C ASP A 165 19.72 20.13 -2.50
N ARG A 166 20.03 20.57 -1.27
CA ARG A 166 19.28 21.59 -0.51
C ARG A 166 17.78 21.33 -0.28
N VAL A 167 17.30 20.10 -0.43
CA VAL A 167 15.85 19.79 -0.40
C VAL A 167 15.25 19.89 1.00
N GLY A 168 15.99 19.47 2.02
CA GLY A 168 15.57 19.54 3.43
C GLY A 168 16.35 20.55 4.26
N SER A 169 17.30 21.31 3.70
CA SER A 169 18.23 22.14 4.49
C SER A 169 17.55 23.45 4.93
N PRO A 170 17.63 23.85 6.21
CA PRO A 170 17.24 25.20 6.63
C PRO A 170 18.27 26.18 6.06
N GLN A 171 17.81 27.15 5.26
CA GLN A 171 18.68 28.05 4.49
C GLN A 171 18.25 29.49 4.76
N ASP A 172 19.20 30.41 4.95
CA ASP A 172 18.89 31.84 4.98
C ASP A 172 18.53 32.30 3.56
N LEU A 173 17.24 32.48 3.33
CA LEU A 173 16.68 32.85 2.03
C LEU A 173 16.84 34.35 1.72
N LYS A 174 17.59 35.12 2.52
CA LYS A 174 17.89 36.53 2.23
C LYS A 174 18.79 36.71 1.01
N ASP A 175 19.65 35.74 0.71
CA ASP A 175 20.44 35.76 -0.53
C ASP A 175 19.58 35.27 -1.71
N PRO A 176 19.33 36.11 -2.73
CA PRO A 176 18.52 35.73 -3.89
C PRO A 176 19.07 34.51 -4.64
N LEU A 177 20.39 34.32 -4.71
CA LEU A 177 20.99 33.18 -5.40
C LEU A 177 20.76 31.87 -4.64
N VAL A 178 20.87 31.91 -3.31
CA VAL A 178 20.54 30.78 -2.44
C VAL A 178 19.05 30.45 -2.54
N GLU A 179 18.19 31.47 -2.51
CA GLU A 179 16.74 31.28 -2.63
C GLU A 179 16.39 30.65 -3.99
N MET A 180 17.02 31.10 -5.09
CA MET A 180 16.85 30.51 -6.41
C MET A 180 17.31 29.05 -6.46
N ALA A 181 18.44 28.72 -5.82
CA ALA A 181 18.95 27.36 -5.79
C ALA A 181 18.05 26.40 -5.01
N VAL A 182 17.60 26.80 -3.81
CA VAL A 182 16.62 26.04 -3.02
C VAL A 182 15.32 25.86 -3.79
N LYS A 183 14.85 26.90 -4.48
CA LYS A 183 13.62 26.81 -5.31
C LYS A 183 13.74 25.80 -6.43
N ALA A 184 14.92 25.65 -7.04
CA ALA A 184 15.17 24.71 -8.13
C ALA A 184 15.06 23.25 -7.68
N SER A 185 15.60 22.93 -6.50
CA SER A 185 15.65 21.56 -5.99
C SER A 185 14.37 21.13 -5.26
N ASN A 186 13.61 22.07 -4.68
CA ASN A 186 12.36 21.77 -3.96
C ASN A 186 11.23 21.34 -4.91
N ARG A 187 11.23 20.09 -5.39
CA ARG A 187 10.31 19.55 -6.41
C ARG A 187 9.12 18.77 -5.85
N GLY A 188 9.15 18.30 -4.60
CA GLY A 188 8.05 17.54 -3.96
C GLY A 188 6.90 18.39 -3.45
N VAL A 189 5.86 17.79 -2.86
CA VAL A 189 4.73 18.53 -2.26
C VAL A 189 5.12 19.19 -0.94
N PHE A 190 6.06 18.57 -0.22
CA PHE A 190 6.67 19.08 0.99
C PHE A 190 8.14 19.41 0.73
N CYS A 191 8.67 20.36 1.49
CA CYS A 191 10.08 20.73 1.49
C CYS A 191 10.40 21.64 2.67
N GLY A 192 11.69 21.87 2.90
CA GLY A 192 12.14 22.89 3.85
C GLY A 192 11.89 24.31 3.33
N ASN A 193 11.56 25.24 4.25
CA ASN A 193 11.51 26.69 4.04
C ASN A 193 10.54 27.19 2.97
N ARG A 194 9.59 26.37 2.50
CA ARG A 194 8.60 26.81 1.50
C ARG A 194 7.20 26.34 1.84
N ILE A 195 6.28 27.26 1.61
CA ILE A 195 4.84 27.00 1.67
C ILE A 195 4.38 26.65 0.26
N ILE A 196 3.75 25.48 0.12
CA ILE A 196 3.20 25.00 -1.15
C ILE A 196 1.67 25.07 -1.10
N ARG A 197 1.02 25.36 -2.22
CA ARG A 197 -0.43 25.34 -2.39
C ARG A 197 -0.82 24.32 -3.44
N PHE A 198 -2.06 23.84 -3.44
CA PHE A 198 -2.51 22.89 -4.47
C PHE A 198 -2.40 23.42 -5.90
N ARG A 199 -2.55 24.73 -6.10
CA ARG A 199 -2.32 25.37 -7.41
C ARG A 199 -0.86 25.28 -7.90
N ASP A 200 0.08 25.02 -7.00
CA ASP A 200 1.51 24.91 -7.33
C ASP A 200 1.87 23.47 -7.77
N CYS A 201 0.93 22.52 -7.68
CA CYS A 201 1.02 21.17 -8.23
C CYS A 201 0.56 21.19 -9.70
N LEU A 202 1.38 21.73 -10.59
CA LEU A 202 1.11 21.86 -12.03
C LEU A 202 0.98 20.52 -12.76
N ASP A 203 1.48 19.43 -12.16
CA ASP A 203 1.42 18.07 -12.72
C ASP A 203 0.04 17.44 -12.49
N GLY A 204 -0.76 18.07 -11.61
CA GLY A 204 -2.07 17.62 -11.17
C GLY A 204 -1.98 16.92 -9.82
N LEU A 205 -2.95 17.18 -8.93
CA LEU A 205 -2.99 16.54 -7.61
C LEU A 205 -3.08 15.01 -7.71
N SER A 206 -3.70 14.52 -8.77
CA SER A 206 -3.82 13.11 -9.06
C SER A 206 -2.51 12.50 -9.58
N ASN A 207 -1.55 13.28 -10.03
CA ASN A 207 -0.28 12.76 -10.55
C ASN A 207 0.89 12.98 -9.58
N THR A 208 0.71 13.79 -8.54
CA THR A 208 1.77 14.08 -7.56
C THR A 208 1.54 13.32 -6.25
N LEU A 209 2.54 12.56 -5.81
CA LEU A 209 2.59 11.90 -4.50
C LEU A 209 2.61 12.92 -3.37
N MET A 210 1.92 12.59 -2.28
CA MET A 210 1.88 13.40 -1.06
C MET A 210 2.56 12.67 0.10
N PHE A 211 2.14 11.42 0.36
CA PHE A 211 2.64 10.62 1.48
C PHE A 211 3.01 9.21 1.03
N SER A 212 3.86 8.55 1.81
CA SER A 212 4.22 7.14 1.65
C SER A 212 4.40 6.48 3.00
N GLU A 213 4.26 5.16 3.03
CA GLU A 213 4.79 4.35 4.13
C GLU A 213 6.33 4.47 4.21
N SER A 214 6.84 4.35 5.44
CA SER A 214 8.24 4.12 5.77
C SER A 214 8.33 3.10 6.91
N ARG A 215 9.37 2.26 6.88
CA ARG A 215 9.78 1.47 8.05
C ARG A 215 10.47 2.39 9.06
N ILE A 216 10.21 2.16 10.34
CA ILE A 216 10.82 2.90 11.45
C ILE A 216 12.32 2.62 11.55
N ALA A 217 12.71 1.36 11.81
CA ALA A 217 14.12 0.97 11.97
C ALA A 217 14.71 0.29 10.71
N GLY A 218 13.85 -0.05 9.74
CA GLY A 218 14.12 -0.68 8.43
C GLY A 218 15.55 -1.02 8.02
N LYS A 219 15.96 -0.59 6.82
CA LYS A 219 17.35 -0.78 6.35
C LYS A 219 18.23 0.32 6.96
N PRO A 220 19.48 0.02 7.35
CA PRO A 220 20.44 1.03 7.79
C PRO A 220 20.54 2.17 6.78
N VAL A 221 20.60 3.41 7.27
CA VAL A 221 20.77 4.60 6.44
C VAL A 221 22.24 5.00 6.46
N ALA A 222 22.91 4.94 5.31
CA ALA A 222 24.32 5.33 5.21
C ALA A 222 24.48 6.84 5.44
N LYS A 223 25.60 7.26 6.01
CA LYS A 223 25.89 8.63 6.40
C LYS A 223 27.12 9.15 5.67
N GLY A 224 27.06 10.39 5.19
CA GLY A 224 28.23 11.09 4.65
C GLY A 224 28.60 10.70 3.22
N VAL A 225 27.62 10.33 2.40
CA VAL A 225 27.87 9.83 1.03
C VAL A 225 27.97 10.99 0.04
N ALA A 226 29.19 11.34 -0.35
CA ALA A 226 29.45 12.50 -1.21
C ALA A 226 29.03 12.29 -2.69
N GLY A 227 28.53 13.36 -3.30
CA GLY A 227 28.24 13.43 -4.73
C GLY A 227 27.01 12.64 -5.20
N MET A 228 26.08 12.33 -4.29
CA MET A 228 24.80 11.70 -4.65
C MET A 228 23.88 12.63 -5.46
N SER A 229 24.09 13.95 -5.43
CA SER A 229 23.35 14.90 -6.27
C SER A 229 23.65 14.70 -7.77
N LEU A 230 24.84 14.22 -8.10
CA LEU A 230 25.26 13.92 -9.47
C LEU A 230 25.06 12.45 -9.85
N ASP A 231 25.11 11.55 -8.86
CA ASP A 231 24.99 10.11 -9.06
C ASP A 231 24.31 9.45 -7.84
N PRO A 232 22.97 9.35 -7.84
CA PRO A 232 22.22 8.71 -6.75
C PRO A 232 22.52 7.21 -6.55
N SER A 233 23.10 6.52 -7.53
CA SER A 233 23.42 5.09 -7.43
C SER A 233 24.46 4.79 -6.34
N LYS A 234 25.25 5.81 -5.95
CA LYS A 234 26.14 5.77 -4.79
C LYS A 234 25.44 5.45 -3.48
N CYS A 235 24.14 5.74 -3.35
CA CYS A 235 23.34 5.33 -2.20
C CYS A 235 23.32 3.80 -2.04
N ILE A 236 23.20 3.06 -3.15
CA ILE A 236 23.19 1.60 -3.16
C ILE A 236 24.59 1.10 -2.81
N ALA A 237 25.61 1.63 -3.48
CA ALA A 237 27.00 1.26 -3.23
C ALA A 237 27.43 1.50 -1.77
N ALA A 238 26.98 2.60 -1.15
CA ALA A 238 27.27 2.90 0.24
C ALA A 238 26.61 1.89 1.20
N SER A 239 25.41 1.38 0.88
CA SER A 239 24.73 0.38 1.71
C SER A 239 25.39 -1.00 1.68
N GLU A 240 26.16 -1.29 0.63
CA GLU A 240 26.88 -2.55 0.44
C GLU A 240 28.33 -2.47 0.92
N ASN A 241 28.84 -1.26 1.19
CA ASN A 241 30.20 -1.03 1.61
C ASN A 241 30.39 -1.32 3.10
N PRO A 242 31.22 -2.32 3.49
CA PRO A 242 31.47 -2.65 4.89
C PRO A 242 32.12 -1.52 5.70
N GLY A 243 32.79 -0.58 5.03
CA GLY A 243 33.42 0.59 5.65
C GLY A 243 32.52 1.83 5.73
N ALA A 244 31.26 1.75 5.28
CA ALA A 244 30.34 2.88 5.37
C ALA A 244 29.93 3.16 6.82
N MET A 245 29.76 4.44 7.13
CA MET A 245 29.14 4.86 8.39
C MET A 245 27.62 4.86 8.23
N PHE A 246 26.91 4.49 9.29
CA PHE A 246 25.45 4.44 9.31
C PHE A 246 24.89 5.27 10.46
N TRP A 247 23.70 5.83 10.27
CA TRP A 247 22.98 6.49 11.34
C TRP A 247 22.48 5.47 12.39
N PRO A 248 22.58 5.77 13.69
CA PRO A 248 21.95 4.95 14.73
C PRO A 248 20.43 5.02 14.57
N GLY A 249 19.76 3.86 14.60
CA GLY A 249 18.30 3.80 14.43
C GLY A 249 17.81 4.02 13.00
N ALA A 250 18.68 3.90 12.00
CA ALA A 250 18.36 4.11 10.59
C ALA A 250 17.75 5.50 10.32
N ARG A 251 16.42 5.59 10.13
CA ARG A 251 15.73 6.86 9.93
C ARG A 251 15.52 7.63 11.23
N SER A 252 15.42 6.96 12.39
CA SER A 252 15.12 7.56 13.70
C SER A 252 14.05 8.66 13.60
N ALA A 253 12.93 8.29 12.97
CA ALA A 253 11.94 9.19 12.37
C ALA A 253 11.03 9.88 13.41
N CYS A 254 11.60 10.66 14.33
CA CYS A 254 10.82 11.41 15.32
C CYS A 254 9.67 12.12 14.61
N TRP A 255 8.43 11.88 15.04
CA TRP A 255 7.24 12.36 14.34
C TRP A 255 7.21 13.89 14.27
N ALA A 256 7.86 14.57 15.22
CA ALA A 256 7.99 16.02 15.27
C ALA A 256 9.16 16.56 14.41
N ASP A 257 10.08 15.71 13.93
CA ASP A 257 11.25 16.13 13.13
C ASP A 257 10.95 16.12 11.63
N GLY A 258 10.91 17.30 11.02
CA GLY A 258 10.65 17.53 9.60
C GLY A 258 11.87 17.31 8.70
N CYS A 259 13.03 16.93 9.22
CA CYS A 259 14.18 16.72 8.35
C CYS A 259 13.94 15.59 7.34
N LEU A 260 14.65 15.64 6.21
CA LEU A 260 14.48 14.71 5.10
C LEU A 260 14.65 13.25 5.54
N ARG A 261 15.67 12.95 6.37
CA ARG A 261 15.91 11.59 6.88
C ARG A 261 14.73 11.08 7.74
N SER A 262 14.19 11.92 8.61
CA SER A 262 13.17 11.56 9.59
C SER A 262 11.78 11.45 8.95
N SER A 263 11.28 12.53 8.36
CA SER A 263 9.89 12.62 7.87
C SER A 263 9.75 12.67 6.35
N GLY A 264 10.85 12.65 5.60
CA GLY A 264 10.82 12.78 4.14
C GLY A 264 11.03 11.47 3.38
N PHE A 265 10.58 11.42 2.14
CA PHE A 265 11.04 10.47 1.13
C PHE A 265 11.20 11.17 -0.22
N GLN A 266 12.03 10.60 -1.07
CA GLN A 266 12.24 11.04 -2.44
C GLN A 266 11.92 9.93 -3.43
N ALA A 267 11.36 10.31 -4.56
CA ALA A 267 11.03 9.39 -5.63
C ALA A 267 12.21 9.17 -6.60
N ILE A 268 13.39 8.86 -6.06
CA ILE A 268 14.63 8.66 -6.83
C ILE A 268 14.89 7.16 -7.05
N LEU A 269 14.88 6.39 -5.97
CA LEU A 269 15.01 4.94 -6.01
C LEU A 269 13.65 4.27 -5.71
N PRO A 270 13.38 3.08 -6.26
CA PRO A 270 12.12 2.37 -6.02
C PRO A 270 11.85 2.13 -4.52
N PRO A 271 10.59 1.87 -4.13
CA PRO A 271 10.26 1.48 -2.76
C PRO A 271 11.11 0.32 -2.25
N ASN A 272 11.42 0.33 -0.95
CA ASN A 272 12.28 -0.63 -0.26
C ASN A 272 13.77 -0.64 -0.69
N SER A 273 14.20 0.32 -1.51
CA SER A 273 15.62 0.54 -1.82
C SER A 273 16.41 1.06 -0.61
N SER A 274 17.74 0.99 -0.70
CA SER A 274 18.64 1.57 0.29
C SER A 274 18.42 3.08 0.42
N SER A 275 18.83 3.64 1.56
CA SER A 275 18.76 5.08 1.83
C SER A 275 20.09 5.57 2.36
N ALA A 276 20.45 6.81 2.03
CA ALA A 276 21.69 7.44 2.47
C ALA A 276 21.53 8.95 2.57
N THR A 277 22.24 9.57 3.51
CA THR A 277 22.40 11.02 3.58
C THR A 277 23.73 11.45 2.98
N THR A 278 23.79 12.68 2.46
CA THR A 278 25.03 13.22 1.90
C THR A 278 26.05 13.56 2.99
N ASP A 279 27.20 14.05 2.56
CA ASP A 279 28.21 14.72 3.39
C ASP A 279 27.77 16.10 3.92
N GLN A 280 26.64 16.63 3.43
CA GLN A 280 26.04 17.91 3.85
C GLN A 280 25.01 17.77 4.98
N SER A 281 24.98 16.64 5.71
CA SER A 281 24.09 16.27 6.86
C SER A 281 22.81 15.50 6.51
N ASP A 282 21.87 15.37 7.46
CA ASP A 282 20.62 14.60 7.34
C ASP A 282 19.47 15.33 6.65
N PHE A 283 19.72 16.56 6.19
CA PHE A 283 18.81 17.37 5.39
C PHE A 283 18.82 17.01 3.90
N GLU A 284 19.86 16.32 3.45
CA GLU A 284 20.12 16.02 2.05
C GLU A 284 20.49 14.54 1.90
N GLY A 285 19.97 13.90 0.87
CA GLY A 285 20.16 12.46 0.71
C GLY A 285 19.35 11.87 -0.42
N VAL A 286 19.41 10.55 -0.49
CA VAL A 286 18.54 9.70 -1.28
C VAL A 286 17.79 8.82 -0.28
N ILE A 287 16.54 9.20 0.00
CA ILE A 287 15.74 8.64 1.09
C ILE A 287 14.52 7.93 0.51
N SER A 288 14.58 6.60 0.41
CA SER A 288 13.60 5.79 -0.32
C SER A 288 12.35 5.48 0.52
N ALA A 289 11.16 5.50 -0.10
CA ALA A 289 9.95 4.93 0.49
C ALA A 289 10.18 3.48 0.94
N SER A 290 9.53 3.02 2.01
CA SER A 290 9.71 1.65 2.49
C SER A 290 8.49 1.12 3.26
N SER A 291 8.26 -0.18 3.21
CA SER A 291 7.12 -0.78 3.92
C SER A 291 7.43 -2.22 4.31
N TYR A 292 6.82 -2.71 5.39
CA TYR A 292 6.86 -4.13 5.75
C TYR A 292 5.91 -4.98 4.89
N HIS A 293 5.06 -4.34 4.09
CA HIS A 293 4.30 -5.03 3.08
C HIS A 293 5.22 -5.52 1.96
N MET A 294 5.14 -6.82 1.68
CA MET A 294 6.01 -7.45 0.68
C MET A 294 5.79 -6.89 -0.72
N GLY A 295 6.88 -6.69 -1.45
CA GLY A 295 6.89 -6.34 -2.88
C GLY A 295 6.60 -4.88 -3.21
N GLY A 296 6.54 -3.97 -2.21
CA GLY A 296 6.21 -2.57 -2.47
C GLY A 296 5.92 -1.74 -1.23
N ALA A 297 5.20 -0.63 -1.41
CA ALA A 297 4.70 0.24 -0.35
C ALA A 297 3.37 0.89 -0.75
N HIS A 298 2.51 1.21 0.22
CA HIS A 298 1.37 2.09 -0.06
C HIS A 298 1.83 3.54 -0.13
N VAL A 299 1.32 4.24 -1.14
CA VAL A 299 1.55 5.66 -1.34
C VAL A 299 0.22 6.37 -1.51
N ALA A 300 0.16 7.64 -1.10
CA ALA A 300 -0.99 8.49 -1.25
C ALA A 300 -0.67 9.63 -2.20
N PHE A 301 -1.55 9.86 -3.17
CA PHE A 301 -1.52 10.99 -4.07
C PHE A 301 -2.16 12.22 -3.44
N SER A 302 -1.85 13.39 -3.99
CA SER A 302 -2.34 14.67 -3.47
C SER A 302 -3.85 14.87 -3.69
N ASP A 303 -4.51 14.03 -4.49
CA ASP A 303 -5.97 13.95 -4.64
C ASP A 303 -6.64 13.06 -3.57
N GLY A 304 -5.87 12.39 -2.71
CA GLY A 304 -6.35 11.46 -1.69
C GLY A 304 -6.46 10.00 -2.16
N ALA A 305 -6.12 9.68 -3.41
CA ALA A 305 -6.04 8.30 -3.87
C ALA A 305 -4.87 7.58 -3.20
N VAL A 306 -5.11 6.37 -2.68
CA VAL A 306 -4.07 5.52 -2.08
C VAL A 306 -3.91 4.28 -2.93
N LEU A 307 -2.69 4.05 -3.41
CA LEU A 307 -2.33 2.94 -4.29
C LEU A 307 -1.15 2.17 -3.71
N PHE A 308 -1.02 0.90 -4.10
CA PHE A 308 0.18 0.12 -3.79
C PHE A 308 1.19 0.25 -4.93
N VAL A 309 2.43 0.62 -4.63
CA VAL A 309 3.52 0.73 -5.61
C VAL A 309 4.45 -0.44 -5.44
N VAL A 310 4.69 -1.18 -6.51
CA VAL A 310 5.65 -2.29 -6.47
C VAL A 310 7.10 -1.79 -6.45
N ASP A 311 7.99 -2.56 -5.84
CA ASP A 311 9.44 -2.30 -5.86
C ASP A 311 10.06 -2.37 -7.27
N ALA A 312 9.39 -3.03 -8.21
CA ALA A 312 9.76 -3.09 -9.62
C ALA A 312 9.27 -1.90 -10.46
N ILE A 313 8.77 -0.82 -9.82
CA ILE A 313 8.37 0.40 -10.52
C ILE A 313 9.53 0.96 -11.35
N ASP A 314 9.22 1.52 -12.51
CA ASP A 314 10.20 2.24 -13.34
C ASP A 314 10.71 3.49 -12.61
N ALA A 315 11.92 3.37 -12.05
CA ALA A 315 12.67 4.45 -11.43
C ALA A 315 13.77 5.01 -12.35
N GLY A 316 13.67 4.77 -13.66
CA GLY A 316 14.58 5.34 -14.65
C GLY A 316 16.05 5.05 -14.39
N LYS A 317 16.90 6.06 -14.63
CA LYS A 317 18.36 5.95 -14.51
C LYS A 317 18.84 6.49 -13.16
N ASN A 318 19.04 5.59 -12.21
CA ASN A 318 19.51 5.92 -10.86
C ASN A 318 20.92 6.55 -10.78
N ASN A 319 21.69 6.58 -11.87
CA ASN A 319 23.00 7.23 -11.95
C ASN A 319 22.96 8.60 -12.67
N SER A 320 21.76 9.12 -12.95
CA SER A 320 21.62 10.43 -13.60
C SER A 320 21.72 11.56 -12.58
N PRO A 321 22.31 12.71 -12.95
CA PRO A 321 22.33 13.89 -12.11
C PRO A 321 20.92 14.35 -11.76
N THR A 322 20.72 14.71 -10.50
CA THR A 322 19.48 15.30 -10.00
C THR A 322 19.42 16.78 -10.37
N VAL A 323 18.23 17.37 -10.25
CA VAL A 323 18.04 18.80 -10.49
C VAL A 323 18.68 19.61 -9.35
N ALA A 324 19.58 20.51 -9.71
CA ALA A 324 20.11 21.53 -8.81
C ALA A 324 20.55 22.74 -9.63
N LEU A 325 20.51 23.93 -9.03
CA LEU A 325 21.08 25.14 -9.63
C LEU A 325 22.50 25.32 -9.09
N HIS A 326 23.50 24.86 -9.83
CA HIS A 326 24.89 24.91 -9.44
C HIS A 326 25.77 25.47 -10.58
N PRO A 327 26.86 26.22 -10.27
CA PRO A 327 27.71 26.83 -11.30
C PRO A 327 28.41 25.86 -12.24
N ASP A 328 28.54 24.58 -11.84
CA ASP A 328 29.34 23.58 -12.55
C ASP A 328 28.64 22.95 -13.77
N ALA A 329 27.39 23.31 -14.04
CA ALA A 329 26.58 22.83 -15.18
C ALA A 329 26.46 21.30 -15.32
N LYS A 330 26.80 20.53 -14.27
CA LYS A 330 26.75 19.06 -14.27
C LYS A 330 25.38 18.50 -13.85
N HIS A 331 24.61 19.31 -13.14
CA HIS A 331 23.28 18.96 -12.64
C HIS A 331 22.22 19.06 -13.73
N ALA A 332 21.11 18.34 -13.56
CA ALA A 332 19.95 18.52 -14.43
C ALA A 332 19.39 19.94 -14.27
N LYS A 333 18.95 20.54 -15.38
CA LYS A 333 18.51 21.93 -15.39
C LYS A 333 17.18 22.08 -14.63
N PRO A 334 16.99 23.15 -13.85
CA PRO A 334 15.69 23.43 -13.22
C PRO A 334 14.54 23.41 -14.23
N GLY A 335 13.46 22.69 -13.91
CA GLY A 335 12.31 22.50 -14.79
C GLY A 335 12.44 21.39 -15.84
N SER A 336 13.52 20.60 -15.81
CA SER A 336 13.59 19.38 -16.62
C SER A 336 12.64 18.30 -16.09
N VAL A 337 12.22 17.40 -16.99
CA VAL A 337 11.54 16.14 -16.63
C VAL A 337 12.40 15.32 -15.67
N SER A 338 11.76 14.48 -14.85
CA SER A 338 12.48 13.59 -13.95
C SER A 338 13.28 12.53 -14.72
N PRO A 339 14.57 12.30 -14.41
CA PRO A 339 15.33 11.21 -15.01
C PRO A 339 15.01 9.84 -14.39
N PHE A 340 14.19 9.81 -13.33
CA PHE A 340 13.88 8.61 -12.53
C PHE A 340 12.56 7.96 -12.94
N GLY A 341 12.26 7.99 -14.24
CA GLY A 341 11.13 7.27 -14.83
C GLY A 341 9.78 7.71 -14.28
N VAL A 342 8.83 6.77 -14.30
CA VAL A 342 7.47 6.99 -13.77
C VAL A 342 7.49 7.34 -12.28
N TRP A 343 8.37 6.71 -11.50
CA TRP A 343 8.48 6.96 -10.06
C TRP A 343 8.89 8.41 -9.78
N GLY A 344 9.94 8.89 -10.45
CA GLY A 344 10.39 10.26 -10.33
C GLY A 344 9.35 11.28 -10.78
N ALA A 345 8.68 11.02 -11.90
CA ALA A 345 7.64 11.90 -12.42
C ALA A 345 6.52 12.13 -11.38
N VAL A 346 6.00 11.06 -10.75
CA VAL A 346 4.96 11.21 -9.71
C VAL A 346 5.48 11.83 -8.41
N GLY A 347 6.79 11.79 -8.17
CA GLY A 347 7.41 12.47 -7.04
C GLY A 347 7.42 13.99 -7.20
N THR A 348 7.27 14.51 -8.41
CA THR A 348 7.38 15.95 -8.67
C THR A 348 6.04 16.64 -8.76
N ARG A 349 6.00 17.92 -8.38
CA ARG A 349 4.77 18.72 -8.39
C ARG A 349 4.60 19.61 -9.62
N ALA A 350 5.69 20.00 -10.30
CA ALA A 350 5.66 21.14 -11.23
C ALA A 350 6.53 21.02 -12.49
N ASN A 351 6.64 19.84 -13.11
CA ASN A 351 7.38 19.65 -14.37
C ASN A 351 6.50 19.31 -15.58
N LYS A 352 5.18 19.36 -15.39
CA LYS A 352 4.08 19.04 -16.31
C LYS A 352 4.13 17.61 -16.83
N GLU A 353 4.55 16.69 -15.96
CA GLU A 353 4.65 15.26 -16.28
C GLU A 353 3.29 14.59 -16.04
N VAL A 354 2.69 14.04 -17.08
CA VAL A 354 1.45 13.25 -16.98
C VAL A 354 1.83 11.77 -17.03
N VAL A 355 1.51 11.05 -15.96
CA VAL A 355 1.88 9.65 -15.79
C VAL A 355 0.66 8.77 -16.03
N ASP A 356 0.82 7.76 -16.89
CA ASP A 356 -0.16 6.68 -17.00
C ASP A 356 0.00 5.71 -15.82
N ARG A 357 -0.98 5.73 -14.90
CA ARG A 357 -0.97 4.95 -13.66
C ARG A 357 -1.15 3.44 -13.92
N ASP A 358 -1.79 3.06 -15.02
CA ASP A 358 -2.10 1.65 -15.31
C ASP A 358 -0.86 0.89 -15.83
N ASP A 359 0.12 1.62 -16.39
CA ASP A 359 1.33 1.08 -17.01
C ASP A 359 2.60 1.24 -16.13
N GLY A 360 2.47 1.82 -14.93
CA GLY A 360 3.57 2.39 -14.14
C GLY A 360 3.97 1.66 -12.86
N GLY A 361 3.52 0.42 -12.61
CA GLY A 361 3.83 -0.30 -11.36
C GLY A 361 2.93 0.07 -10.17
N PHE A 362 1.87 0.85 -10.41
CA PHE A 362 0.81 1.08 -9.44
C PHE A 362 -0.23 -0.03 -9.53
N GLN A 363 -0.51 -0.67 -8.41
CA GLN A 363 -1.53 -1.72 -8.30
C GLN A 363 -2.70 -1.20 -7.46
N ASN A 364 -3.92 -1.36 -7.99
CA ASN A 364 -5.13 -1.11 -7.23
C ASN A 364 -5.39 -2.19 -6.15
N ARG A 365 -4.72 -3.35 -6.21
CA ARG A 365 -4.80 -4.43 -5.21
C ARG A 365 -3.55 -5.30 -5.19
N SER A 366 -2.75 -5.20 -4.13
CA SER A 366 -1.61 -6.10 -3.92
C SER A 366 -2.05 -7.35 -3.14
N LEU A 367 -2.47 -8.40 -3.88
CA LEU A 367 -2.68 -9.74 -3.33
C LEU A 367 -1.39 -10.54 -3.47
N MET A 368 -0.70 -10.76 -2.35
CA MET A 368 0.37 -11.76 -2.27
C MET A 368 -0.25 -13.15 -2.43
N LEU A 369 0.39 -14.01 -3.24
CA LEU A 369 -0.05 -15.38 -3.46
C LEU A 369 0.16 -16.22 -2.19
N THR A 370 -0.88 -16.90 -1.75
CA THR A 370 -0.83 -17.91 -0.68
C THR A 370 0.01 -19.13 -1.10
N ASP A 371 0.54 -19.89 -0.14
CA ASP A 371 1.34 -21.11 -0.41
C ASP A 371 0.60 -22.12 -1.31
N ARG A 372 -0.73 -22.17 -1.18
CA ARG A 372 -1.58 -23.01 -2.01
C ARG A 372 -1.65 -22.52 -3.45
N GLU A 373 -1.76 -21.22 -3.67
CA GLU A 373 -1.76 -20.64 -5.01
C GLU A 373 -0.37 -20.77 -5.66
N GLN A 374 0.70 -20.65 -4.88
CA GLN A 374 2.07 -20.94 -5.34
C GLN A 374 2.21 -22.40 -5.78
N ALA A 375 1.68 -23.36 -5.01
CA ALA A 375 1.72 -24.78 -5.35
C ALA A 375 0.90 -25.13 -6.61
N VAL A 376 -0.13 -24.34 -6.94
CA VAL A 376 -0.91 -24.49 -8.18
C VAL A 376 -0.18 -23.87 -9.36
N LEU A 377 0.38 -22.67 -9.18
CA LEU A 377 1.10 -21.95 -10.23
C LEU A 377 2.41 -22.65 -10.59
N SER A 378 3.11 -23.26 -9.64
CA SER A 378 4.34 -24.03 -9.88
C SER A 378 4.14 -25.26 -10.76
N ARG A 379 2.92 -25.79 -10.84
CA ARG A 379 2.56 -26.92 -11.73
C ARG A 379 2.31 -26.47 -13.17
N ARG A 380 2.14 -25.18 -13.42
CA ARG A 380 1.93 -24.66 -14.79
C ARG A 380 3.25 -24.62 -15.54
N PRO A 381 3.23 -24.87 -16.86
CA PRO A 381 4.44 -24.73 -17.67
C PRO A 381 4.90 -23.28 -17.66
N VAL A 382 6.21 -23.09 -17.48
CA VAL A 382 6.88 -21.81 -17.70
C VAL A 382 6.80 -21.50 -19.19
N GLN A 383 6.38 -20.27 -19.51
CA GLN A 383 6.36 -19.74 -20.86
C GLN A 383 7.34 -18.58 -20.93
N THR A 384 7.97 -18.41 -22.09
CA THR A 384 8.83 -17.27 -22.39
C THR A 384 8.15 -16.42 -23.43
N TRP A 385 8.10 -15.11 -23.19
CA TRP A 385 7.58 -14.12 -24.12
C TRP A 385 8.67 -13.15 -24.52
N VAL A 386 8.71 -12.81 -25.81
CA VAL A 386 9.65 -11.84 -26.37
C VAL A 386 9.04 -10.44 -26.26
N LEU A 387 9.84 -9.46 -25.84
CA LEU A 387 9.41 -8.07 -25.77
C LEU A 387 9.44 -7.41 -27.16
N ALA A 388 8.82 -6.23 -27.27
CA ALA A 388 8.68 -5.49 -28.52
C ALA A 388 10.01 -5.02 -29.12
N ASP A 389 11.11 -5.06 -28.35
CA ASP A 389 12.47 -4.81 -28.82
C ASP A 389 13.08 -6.00 -29.60
N GLY A 390 12.43 -7.18 -29.57
CA GLY A 390 12.87 -8.39 -30.25
C GLY A 390 14.13 -9.04 -29.69
N GLN A 391 14.67 -8.53 -28.58
CA GLN A 391 15.90 -9.05 -27.95
C GLN A 391 15.71 -9.44 -26.49
N SER A 392 14.80 -8.77 -25.78
CA SER A 392 14.55 -9.04 -24.38
C SER A 392 13.47 -10.10 -24.23
N GLU A 393 13.68 -11.04 -23.31
CA GLU A 393 12.73 -12.12 -23.02
C GLU A 393 12.32 -12.10 -21.56
N VAL A 394 11.08 -12.50 -21.31
CA VAL A 394 10.56 -12.69 -19.96
C VAL A 394 9.95 -14.06 -19.84
N SER A 395 10.32 -14.78 -18.79
CA SER A 395 9.80 -16.12 -18.50
C SER A 395 9.00 -16.17 -17.21
N GLY A 396 7.90 -16.92 -17.25
CA GLY A 396 7.18 -17.35 -16.07
C GLY A 396 5.88 -18.09 -16.41
N GLN A 397 5.13 -18.45 -15.38
CA GLN A 397 3.89 -19.18 -15.54
C GLN A 397 2.74 -18.23 -15.89
N PHE A 398 2.11 -18.45 -17.04
CA PHE A 398 0.94 -17.67 -17.47
C PHE A 398 -0.21 -17.77 -16.47
N ILE A 399 -0.71 -16.63 -16.01
CA ILE A 399 -1.91 -16.55 -15.17
C ILE A 399 -3.12 -16.20 -16.01
N ALA A 400 -3.11 -14.99 -16.60
CA ALA A 400 -4.22 -14.44 -17.37
C ALA A 400 -3.76 -13.24 -18.21
N LEU A 401 -4.59 -12.86 -19.19
CA LEU A 401 -4.51 -11.55 -19.85
C LEU A 401 -5.71 -10.72 -19.36
N SER A 402 -5.44 -9.60 -18.68
CA SER A 402 -6.47 -8.70 -18.11
C SER A 402 -6.31 -7.31 -18.72
N GLY A 403 -7.35 -6.80 -19.37
CA GLY A 403 -7.26 -5.56 -20.14
C GLY A 403 -6.13 -5.62 -21.18
N ASN A 404 -5.14 -4.72 -21.03
CA ASN A 404 -3.94 -4.65 -21.87
C ASN A 404 -2.69 -5.26 -21.20
N SER A 405 -2.80 -5.99 -20.09
CA SER A 405 -1.64 -6.49 -19.35
C SER A 405 -1.64 -8.02 -19.21
N LEU A 406 -0.49 -8.61 -19.50
CA LEU A 406 -0.15 -9.99 -19.24
C LEU A 406 0.26 -10.17 -17.78
N ALA A 407 -0.47 -10.99 -17.04
CA ALA A 407 -0.10 -11.42 -15.70
C ALA A 407 0.61 -12.78 -15.76
N TYR A 408 1.79 -12.86 -15.15
CA TYR A 408 2.56 -14.10 -15.05
C TYR A 408 3.21 -14.22 -13.68
N TRP A 409 3.36 -15.45 -13.18
CA TRP A 409 4.10 -15.71 -11.95
C TRP A 409 5.55 -16.04 -12.27
N SER A 410 6.48 -15.50 -11.49
CA SER A 410 7.90 -15.79 -11.65
C SER A 410 8.43 -16.43 -10.36
N ALA A 411 8.82 -17.69 -10.46
CA ALA A 411 9.42 -18.46 -9.36
C ALA A 411 10.56 -17.72 -8.62
N PRO A 412 11.53 -17.05 -9.29
CA PRO A 412 12.61 -16.35 -8.59
C PRO A 412 12.17 -15.13 -7.76
N LYS A 413 11.01 -14.51 -8.05
CA LYS A 413 10.50 -13.35 -7.29
C LYS A 413 9.34 -13.69 -6.34
N ASN A 414 8.84 -14.92 -6.42
CA ASN A 414 7.65 -15.43 -5.72
C ASN A 414 6.45 -14.45 -5.70
N ALA A 415 6.26 -13.73 -6.80
CA ALA A 415 5.24 -12.69 -6.93
C ALA A 415 4.61 -12.74 -8.33
N ILE A 416 3.37 -12.26 -8.42
CA ILE A 416 2.73 -11.99 -9.71
C ILE A 416 3.42 -10.76 -10.32
N GLN A 417 3.89 -10.91 -11.54
CA GLN A 417 4.48 -9.86 -12.35
C GLN A 417 3.51 -9.51 -13.49
N TYR A 418 3.55 -8.25 -13.92
CA TYR A 418 2.67 -7.74 -14.96
C TYR A 418 3.50 -7.10 -16.07
N ILE A 419 3.17 -7.41 -17.32
CA ILE A 419 3.77 -6.80 -18.51
C ILE A 419 2.65 -6.31 -19.42
N SER A 420 2.71 -5.06 -19.84
CA SER A 420 1.79 -4.53 -20.86
C SER A 420 1.93 -5.35 -22.15
N ALA A 421 0.81 -5.80 -22.71
CA ALA A 421 0.73 -6.52 -23.97
C ALA A 421 1.30 -5.73 -25.15
N ARG A 422 1.39 -4.40 -25.03
CA ARG A 422 2.09 -3.54 -26.01
C ARG A 422 3.61 -3.70 -25.99
N LYS A 423 4.17 -4.08 -24.83
CA LYS A 423 5.58 -4.39 -24.67
C LYS A 423 5.91 -5.81 -25.13
N LEU A 424 4.93 -6.63 -25.49
CA LEU A 424 5.16 -7.95 -26.08
C LEU A 424 5.32 -7.83 -27.59
N ALA A 425 6.11 -8.74 -28.17
CA ALA A 425 6.12 -8.94 -29.60
C ALA A 425 4.68 -9.21 -30.10
N PRO A 426 4.27 -8.70 -31.27
CA PRO A 426 2.89 -8.82 -31.76
C PRO A 426 2.37 -10.27 -31.82
N GLN A 427 3.27 -11.22 -32.06
CA GLN A 427 2.93 -12.64 -32.10
C GLN A 427 2.66 -13.20 -30.70
N ASP A 428 3.44 -12.82 -29.69
CA ASP A 428 3.27 -13.27 -28.31
C ASP A 428 2.05 -12.64 -27.64
N ALA A 429 1.74 -11.38 -27.96
CA ALA A 429 0.48 -10.76 -27.56
C ALA A 429 -0.74 -11.54 -28.08
N LYS A 430 -0.71 -11.96 -29.36
CA LYS A 430 -1.76 -12.80 -29.95
C LYS A 430 -1.83 -14.19 -29.32
N ASN A 431 -0.68 -14.80 -29.03
CA ASN A 431 -0.62 -16.10 -28.38
C ASN A 431 -1.22 -16.05 -26.97
N ALA A 432 -0.88 -15.03 -26.17
CA ALA A 432 -1.43 -14.79 -24.84
C ALA A 432 -2.96 -14.59 -24.89
N ALA A 433 -3.47 -13.81 -25.85
CA ALA A 433 -4.91 -13.60 -26.04
C ALA A 433 -5.65 -14.91 -26.35
N ARG A 434 -5.16 -15.70 -27.31
CA ARG A 434 -5.74 -17.01 -27.65
C ARG A 434 -5.71 -18.00 -26.49
N GLN A 435 -4.64 -17.98 -25.70
CA GLN A 435 -4.52 -18.83 -24.52
C GLN A 435 -5.53 -18.43 -23.45
N ASN A 436 -5.74 -17.12 -23.25
CA ASN A 436 -6.74 -16.59 -22.33
C ASN A 436 -8.16 -17.00 -22.75
N GLU A 437 -8.48 -16.88 -24.04
CA GLU A 437 -9.77 -17.30 -24.62
C GLU A 437 -10.04 -18.80 -24.39
N ARG A 438 -9.07 -19.67 -24.71
CA ARG A 438 -9.16 -21.12 -24.44
C ARG A 438 -9.36 -21.45 -22.96
N MET A 439 -8.76 -20.67 -22.07
CA MET A 439 -8.92 -20.84 -20.63
C MET A 439 -10.35 -20.49 -20.19
N MET A 440 -10.93 -19.42 -20.75
CA MET A 440 -12.31 -19.00 -20.51
C MET A 440 -13.33 -20.00 -21.08
N ASP A 441 -13.08 -20.57 -22.25
CA ASP A 441 -13.95 -21.59 -22.83
C ASP A 441 -14.00 -22.85 -21.97
N ARG A 442 -12.84 -23.35 -21.53
CA ARG A 442 -12.76 -24.49 -20.61
C ARG A 442 -13.47 -24.20 -19.30
N ALA A 443 -13.29 -22.99 -18.76
CA ALA A 443 -13.98 -22.55 -17.56
C ALA A 443 -15.49 -22.61 -17.71
N THR A 444 -15.99 -22.05 -18.79
CA THR A 444 -17.42 -22.01 -19.11
C THR A 444 -17.99 -23.42 -19.29
N LEU A 445 -17.24 -24.32 -19.94
CA LEU A 445 -17.68 -25.69 -20.18
C LEU A 445 -17.74 -26.51 -18.87
N GLN A 446 -16.76 -26.33 -17.99
CA GLN A 446 -16.77 -26.89 -16.65
C GLN A 446 -17.90 -26.31 -15.78
N LEU A 447 -18.23 -25.02 -15.94
CA LEU A 447 -19.39 -24.42 -15.25
C LEU A 447 -20.66 -25.13 -15.67
N LYS A 448 -20.86 -25.26 -16.97
CA LYS A 448 -22.07 -25.83 -17.54
C LYS A 448 -22.22 -27.27 -17.06
N ALA A 449 -21.15 -28.07 -17.11
CA ALA A 449 -21.14 -29.43 -16.62
C ALA A 449 -21.47 -29.52 -15.11
N LEU A 450 -20.83 -28.67 -14.29
CA LEU A 450 -21.10 -28.60 -12.86
C LEU A 450 -22.56 -28.21 -12.60
N ALA A 451 -23.03 -27.09 -13.16
CA ALA A 451 -24.39 -26.59 -12.99
C ALA A 451 -25.45 -27.60 -13.43
N THR A 452 -25.27 -28.26 -14.58
CA THR A 452 -26.20 -29.32 -15.05
C THR A 452 -26.25 -30.49 -14.07
N ARG A 453 -25.11 -30.93 -13.54
CA ARG A 453 -25.04 -32.02 -12.56
C ARG A 453 -25.66 -31.64 -11.23
N SER A 454 -25.40 -30.42 -10.76
CA SER A 454 -25.92 -29.90 -9.51
C SER A 454 -27.44 -29.69 -9.54
N ILE A 455 -27.99 -29.25 -10.68
CA ILE A 455 -29.44 -29.19 -10.91
C ILE A 455 -30.05 -30.60 -10.83
N LYS A 456 -29.38 -31.61 -11.40
CA LYS A 456 -29.83 -33.00 -11.33
C LYS A 456 -29.85 -33.54 -9.88
N LEU A 457 -28.75 -33.37 -9.14
CA LEU A 457 -28.65 -33.81 -7.73
C LEU A 457 -29.74 -33.18 -6.84
N LEU A 458 -30.11 -31.93 -7.10
CA LEU A 458 -31.22 -31.27 -6.39
C LEU A 458 -32.59 -31.83 -6.79
N GLY A 459 -32.82 -32.07 -8.08
CA GLY A 459 -34.05 -32.71 -8.56
C GLY A 459 -34.24 -34.10 -7.94
N ASP A 460 -33.15 -34.84 -7.76
CA ASP A 460 -33.11 -36.17 -7.17
C ASP A 460 -33.09 -36.14 -5.62
N LYS A 461 -33.19 -34.95 -4.99
CA LYS A 461 -33.15 -34.72 -3.54
C LYS A 461 -31.89 -35.26 -2.84
N GLN A 462 -30.79 -35.39 -3.57
CA GLN A 462 -29.49 -35.83 -3.07
C GLN A 462 -28.70 -34.64 -2.49
N TYR A 463 -29.22 -34.06 -1.41
CA TYR A 463 -28.72 -32.79 -0.86
C TYR A 463 -27.30 -32.85 -0.30
N ALA A 464 -26.90 -34.00 0.27
CA ALA A 464 -25.55 -34.18 0.81
C ALA A 464 -24.49 -34.19 -0.31
N GLU A 465 -24.79 -34.87 -1.41
CA GLU A 465 -23.90 -34.94 -2.60
C GLU A 465 -23.87 -33.60 -3.33
N PHE A 466 -25.03 -32.93 -3.46
CA PHE A 466 -25.10 -31.58 -3.98
C PHE A 466 -24.24 -30.59 -3.15
N ALA A 467 -24.37 -30.63 -1.83
CA ALA A 467 -23.60 -29.75 -0.93
C ALA A 467 -22.10 -30.05 -1.02
N ALA A 468 -21.71 -31.32 -1.04
CA ALA A 468 -20.30 -31.72 -1.18
C ALA A 468 -19.68 -31.28 -2.52
N GLU A 469 -20.45 -31.23 -3.60
CA GLU A 469 -19.95 -30.82 -4.92
C GLU A 469 -19.97 -29.31 -5.18
N MET A 470 -20.99 -28.59 -4.66
CA MET A 470 -21.17 -27.16 -4.94
C MET A 470 -20.63 -26.24 -3.86
N ILE A 471 -20.51 -26.75 -2.64
CA ILE A 471 -20.10 -25.98 -1.47
C ILE A 471 -18.79 -26.57 -0.97
N GLN A 472 -17.68 -26.10 -1.53
CA GLN A 472 -16.40 -26.16 -0.80
C GLN A 472 -16.37 -25.01 0.20
N CYS A 473 -17.08 -25.18 1.32
CA CYS A 473 -16.67 -24.52 2.55
C CYS A 473 -15.55 -25.38 3.14
N ASP A 474 -14.45 -24.77 3.59
CA ASP A 474 -13.58 -25.42 4.58
C ASP A 474 -14.37 -25.49 5.91
N LEU A 475 -15.34 -26.40 5.96
CA LEU A 475 -16.09 -26.77 7.15
C LEU A 475 -15.91 -28.28 7.30
N HIS A 476 -14.92 -28.67 8.11
CA HIS A 476 -14.77 -30.04 8.58
C HIS A 476 -15.75 -30.27 9.74
N ASP A 477 -17.05 -30.42 9.46
CA ASP A 477 -17.98 -31.24 10.28
C ASP A 477 -19.33 -31.45 9.56
N ASP A 478 -19.70 -32.71 9.36
CA ASP A 478 -20.97 -33.16 8.73
C ASP A 478 -22.22 -32.70 9.52
N LYS A 479 -22.07 -32.23 10.76
CA LYS A 479 -23.18 -31.78 11.60
C LYS A 479 -23.73 -30.39 11.27
N ILE A 480 -22.97 -29.52 10.59
CA ILE A 480 -23.46 -28.21 10.14
C ILE A 480 -24.47 -28.40 9.01
N VAL A 481 -24.22 -29.35 8.09
CA VAL A 481 -25.11 -29.70 6.99
C VAL A 481 -26.49 -30.18 7.50
N ALA A 482 -26.52 -30.91 8.62
CA ALA A 482 -27.75 -31.42 9.23
C ALA A 482 -28.66 -30.32 9.81
N ALA A 483 -28.11 -29.21 10.31
CA ALA A 483 -28.88 -28.08 10.82
C ALA A 483 -29.42 -27.15 9.71
N TRP A 484 -28.85 -27.23 8.49
CA TRP A 484 -29.09 -26.29 7.39
C TRP A 484 -30.13 -26.75 6.36
N GLY A 485 -30.44 -28.05 6.27
CA GLY A 485 -31.17 -28.66 5.15
C GLY A 485 -32.51 -28.01 4.80
N LYS A 486 -33.44 -27.85 5.76
CA LYS A 486 -34.84 -27.51 5.46
C LYS A 486 -35.09 -26.05 5.04
N ARG A 487 -34.29 -25.09 5.53
CA ARG A 487 -34.46 -23.65 5.21
C ARG A 487 -33.71 -23.23 3.96
N PHE A 488 -32.61 -23.92 3.65
CA PHE A 488 -31.81 -23.70 2.45
C PHE A 488 -32.48 -24.29 1.20
N GLU A 489 -33.14 -25.44 1.32
CA GLU A 489 -33.88 -26.14 0.26
C GLU A 489 -34.93 -25.26 -0.43
N LEU A 490 -35.66 -24.44 0.34
CA LEU A 490 -36.72 -23.57 -0.19
C LEU A 490 -36.17 -22.40 -1.00
N TYR A 491 -35.06 -21.80 -0.56
CA TYR A 491 -34.44 -20.63 -1.19
C TYR A 491 -33.56 -20.98 -2.39
N LEU A 492 -32.89 -22.12 -2.34
CA LEU A 492 -32.02 -22.58 -3.41
C LEU A 492 -32.80 -23.02 -4.65
N THR A 493 -33.94 -23.70 -4.43
CA THR A 493 -34.86 -24.11 -5.51
C THR A 493 -35.35 -22.90 -6.29
N GLN A 494 -35.76 -21.83 -5.59
CA GLN A 494 -36.23 -20.59 -6.21
C GLN A 494 -35.11 -19.84 -6.96
N THR A 495 -33.90 -19.82 -6.38
CA THR A 495 -32.73 -19.17 -6.99
C THR A 495 -32.27 -19.89 -8.26
N LEU A 496 -32.37 -21.23 -8.29
CA LEU A 496 -31.97 -22.06 -9.42
C LEU A 496 -33.02 -22.11 -10.53
N GLU A 497 -34.32 -22.00 -10.21
CA GLU A 497 -35.36 -21.76 -11.22
C GLU A 497 -35.17 -20.41 -11.93
N ASN A 498 -34.79 -19.37 -11.19
CA ASN A 498 -34.46 -18.06 -11.75
C ASN A 498 -33.19 -18.14 -12.63
N LEU A 499 -32.13 -18.81 -12.16
CA LEU A 499 -30.92 -19.04 -12.96
C LEU A 499 -31.21 -19.84 -14.25
N ARG A 500 -32.10 -20.84 -14.17
CA ARG A 500 -32.54 -21.66 -15.31
C ARG A 500 -33.32 -20.84 -16.34
N ARG A 501 -34.19 -19.92 -15.90
CA ARG A 501 -34.92 -18.97 -16.78
C ARG A 501 -33.99 -17.96 -17.44
N GLU A 502 -32.98 -17.48 -16.73
CA GLU A 502 -32.01 -16.49 -17.23
C GLU A 502 -31.02 -17.11 -18.24
N LEU A 503 -30.48 -18.30 -17.94
CA LEU A 503 -29.58 -19.01 -18.86
C LEU A 503 -30.27 -19.49 -20.15
N SER A 504 -31.61 -19.47 -20.19
CA SER A 504 -32.41 -19.81 -21.37
C SER A 504 -32.86 -18.60 -22.18
N ASN A 505 -32.67 -17.36 -21.70
CA ASN A 505 -32.99 -16.13 -22.45
C ASN A 505 -31.84 -15.09 -22.36
N PRO A 506 -30.98 -14.99 -23.39
CA PRO A 506 -29.72 -14.24 -23.34
C PRO A 506 -29.85 -12.70 -23.28
N ASP A 507 -31.05 -12.14 -23.43
CA ASP A 507 -31.33 -10.69 -23.41
C ASP A 507 -31.91 -10.17 -22.07
N SER A 508 -31.91 -11.00 -21.03
CA SER A 508 -32.36 -10.60 -19.70
C SER A 508 -31.38 -9.61 -19.04
N GLY A 509 -31.88 -8.41 -18.71
CA GLY A 509 -31.12 -7.32 -18.09
C GLY A 509 -30.63 -7.56 -16.65
N TYR A 510 -30.61 -8.82 -16.18
CA TYR A 510 -30.16 -9.23 -14.84
C TYR A 510 -28.72 -9.76 -14.83
N VAL A 511 -28.13 -10.04 -16.00
CA VAL A 511 -26.69 -10.26 -16.13
C VAL A 511 -26.01 -8.92 -16.40
N ASP A 512 -25.53 -8.24 -15.35
CA ASP A 512 -24.61 -7.12 -15.54
C ASP A 512 -23.29 -7.70 -16.09
N ARG A 513 -23.17 -7.79 -17.43
CA ARG A 513 -21.90 -8.05 -18.12
C ARG A 513 -21.03 -6.80 -18.01
N LYS A 514 -20.74 -6.34 -16.78
CA LYS A 514 -19.71 -5.36 -16.56
C LYS A 514 -18.37 -6.04 -16.71
N ILE A 515 -17.84 -5.90 -17.92
CA ILE A 515 -16.44 -6.08 -18.26
C ILE A 515 -15.68 -4.98 -17.51
N SER A 516 -15.46 -5.15 -16.20
CA SER A 516 -14.37 -4.48 -15.50
C SER A 516 -13.26 -5.52 -15.36
N GLY A 517 -12.26 -5.41 -16.25
CA GLY A 517 -11.20 -6.38 -16.43
C GLY A 517 -10.23 -6.45 -15.26
N ASP A 518 -10.66 -7.08 -14.15
CA ASP A 518 -9.79 -7.57 -13.07
C ASP A 518 -10.51 -8.50 -12.07
N ALA A 519 -11.62 -9.14 -12.46
CA ALA A 519 -12.36 -10.05 -11.59
C ALA A 519 -12.42 -11.47 -12.15
N PRO A 520 -12.41 -12.52 -11.30
CA PRO A 520 -12.88 -13.85 -11.72
C PRO A 520 -14.28 -13.70 -12.31
N ILE A 521 -14.66 -14.54 -13.29
CA ILE A 521 -16.03 -14.54 -13.83
C ILE A 521 -16.98 -14.63 -12.65
N THR A 522 -17.71 -13.53 -12.38
CA THR A 522 -18.54 -13.38 -11.21
C THR A 522 -19.99 -13.24 -11.68
N LEU A 523 -20.79 -14.28 -11.50
CA LEU A 523 -22.23 -14.20 -11.69
C LEU A 523 -22.84 -13.61 -10.42
N HIS A 524 -23.40 -12.40 -10.54
CA HIS A 524 -24.16 -11.74 -9.50
C HIS A 524 -25.63 -12.15 -9.61
N LEU A 525 -26.18 -12.75 -8.57
CA LEU A 525 -27.62 -13.02 -8.47
C LEU A 525 -28.24 -11.91 -7.65
N ASN A 526 -28.93 -10.97 -8.32
CA ASN A 526 -29.74 -9.97 -7.63
C ASN A 526 -30.99 -10.66 -7.06
N LEU A 527 -30.97 -10.92 -5.76
CA LEU A 527 -32.10 -11.51 -5.03
C LEU A 527 -33.07 -10.39 -4.59
N PRO A 528 -34.40 -10.63 -4.59
CA PRO A 528 -35.39 -9.62 -4.22
C PRO A 528 -35.26 -9.18 -2.74
N PRO A 529 -35.54 -7.91 -2.40
CA PRO A 529 -35.29 -7.37 -1.07
C PRO A 529 -36.22 -7.97 0.01
N GLY A 530 -35.63 -8.40 1.14
CA GLY A 530 -36.31 -9.01 2.31
C GLY A 530 -35.28 -9.54 3.32
N ARG A 531 -35.71 -10.04 4.50
CA ARG A 531 -34.82 -10.62 5.53
C ARG A 531 -34.09 -11.87 5.01
N GLN A 532 -32.98 -11.64 4.32
CA GLN A 532 -32.11 -12.69 3.80
C GLN A 532 -31.06 -13.06 4.86
N PRO A 533 -30.62 -14.34 4.92
CA PRO A 533 -29.51 -14.75 5.77
C PRO A 533 -28.13 -14.36 5.21
N PHE A 534 -28.06 -13.85 3.98
CA PHE A 534 -26.82 -13.52 3.26
C PHE A 534 -26.93 -12.13 2.64
N ASP A 535 -25.86 -11.34 2.73
CA ASP A 535 -25.75 -10.03 2.06
C ASP A 535 -25.27 -10.15 0.60
N ASP A 536 -24.65 -11.29 0.24
CA ASP A 536 -23.99 -11.46 -1.06
C ASP A 536 -23.84 -12.95 -1.43
N LEU A 537 -24.23 -13.35 -2.64
CA LEU A 537 -24.05 -14.70 -3.20
C LEU A 537 -23.43 -14.60 -4.59
N ARG A 538 -22.22 -15.15 -4.76
CA ARG A 538 -21.42 -15.03 -6.00
C ARG A 538 -20.85 -16.36 -6.44
N PHE A 539 -20.86 -16.63 -7.74
CA PHE A 539 -20.12 -17.75 -8.33
C PHE A 539 -18.83 -17.24 -8.94
N ARG A 540 -17.67 -17.79 -8.57
CA ARG A 540 -16.34 -17.42 -9.06
C ARG A 540 -15.60 -18.60 -9.66
N TYR A 541 -14.95 -18.43 -10.80
CA TYR A 541 -14.06 -19.43 -11.37
C TYR A 541 -12.61 -19.18 -10.97
N ILE A 542 -12.02 -20.08 -10.18
CA ILE A 542 -10.65 -19.97 -9.65
C ILE A 542 -10.02 -21.38 -9.63
N ASP A 543 -8.82 -21.52 -10.21
CA ASP A 543 -8.05 -22.79 -10.27
C ASP A 543 -8.70 -23.95 -11.02
N GLY A 544 -9.34 -23.70 -12.17
CA GLY A 544 -9.92 -24.78 -12.97
C GLY A 544 -11.22 -25.37 -12.39
N ARG A 545 -11.84 -24.68 -11.43
CA ARG A 545 -13.10 -25.06 -10.77
C ARG A 545 -13.94 -23.83 -10.43
N TRP A 546 -15.25 -24.04 -10.36
CA TRP A 546 -16.19 -23.02 -9.90
C TRP A 546 -16.35 -23.08 -8.39
N ARG A 547 -16.46 -21.91 -7.77
CA ARG A 547 -16.55 -21.71 -6.32
C ARG A 547 -17.73 -20.81 -6.02
N ILE A 548 -18.50 -21.14 -4.99
CA ILE A 548 -19.58 -20.28 -4.50
C ILE A 548 -19.05 -19.48 -3.31
N HIS A 549 -19.09 -18.16 -3.42
CA HIS A 549 -18.82 -17.23 -2.33
C HIS A 549 -20.14 -16.76 -1.74
N VAL A 550 -20.29 -16.94 -0.43
CA VAL A 550 -21.45 -16.48 0.33
C VAL A 550 -20.96 -15.51 1.41
N ARG A 551 -21.49 -14.29 1.45
CA ARG A 551 -21.31 -13.36 2.58
C ARG A 551 -22.58 -13.41 3.43
N LEU A 552 -22.44 -13.86 4.67
CA LEU A 552 -23.51 -13.84 5.65
C LEU A 552 -23.85 -12.39 6.02
N ALA A 553 -25.14 -12.12 6.25
CA ALA A 553 -25.55 -10.86 6.86
C ALA A 553 -24.91 -10.72 8.24
N SER A 554 -24.56 -9.52 8.69
CA SER A 554 -24.09 -9.32 10.07
C SER A 554 -25.24 -9.60 11.05
N TRP A 555 -25.20 -10.71 11.76
CA TRP A 555 -26.11 -10.97 12.89
C TRP A 555 -25.51 -10.30 14.13
N SER A 556 -26.15 -9.25 14.64
CA SER A 556 -25.96 -8.84 16.03
C SER A 556 -26.64 -9.88 16.91
N VAL A 557 -25.85 -10.70 17.60
CA VAL A 557 -26.39 -11.63 18.60
C VAL A 557 -26.59 -10.85 19.90
N GLN A 558 -27.85 -10.76 20.36
CA GLN A 558 -28.18 -10.50 21.76
C GLN A 558 -28.19 -11.82 22.53
#